data_AF-A0A8H2W0H6-F1
#
_entry.id   AF-A0A8H2W0H6-F1
#
_cell.length_a   1.000
_cell.length_b   1.000
_cell.length_c   1.000
_cell.angle_alpha   90.00
_cell.angle_beta   90.00
_cell.angle_gamma   90.00
#
_symmetry.space_group_name_H-M   'P 1'
#
loop_
_entity.id
_entity.type
_entity.pdbx_description
1 polymer ?
#
loop_
_entity_poly.entity_id
_entity_poly.type
_entity_poly.pdbx_seq_one_letter_code
_entity_poly.pdbx_strand_id
1 'polypeptide(L)'
;MAPYFKPTEKSHILNLCTQHHIRAEKRTPRGTWSKIIHAMESEAQEHFPGGQYFEIDPWPVRHYQPKKISCLALRWMRQEAKEPRIRKLVKLQMYRANGGKTLTEIIEESVVSGVSVRTDFGAGAGRPGWV
;
A
#
# COMPACT_ATOMS: atom_id res chain seq x y z
N MET A 1 -11.82 11.49 19.98
CA MET A 1 -12.06 11.35 18.52
C MET A 1 -10.76 11.66 17.79
N ALA A 2 -10.30 10.79 16.89
CA ALA A 2 -9.14 11.12 16.05
C ALA A 2 -9.56 12.23 15.07
N PRO A 3 -8.74 13.28 14.85
CA PRO A 3 -9.07 14.31 13.87
C PRO A 3 -9.25 13.64 12.49
N TYR A 4 -10.42 13.85 11.88
CA TYR A 4 -10.74 13.29 10.57
C TYR A 4 -9.98 14.06 9.49
N PHE A 5 -8.91 13.47 8.96
CA PHE A 5 -8.16 14.03 7.83
C PHE A 5 -8.95 13.80 6.55
N LYS A 6 -9.07 14.85 5.71
CA LYS A 6 -9.67 14.69 4.39
C LYS A 6 -8.81 13.78 3.50
N PRO A 7 -9.40 13.10 2.50
CA PRO A 7 -8.63 12.24 1.59
C PRO A 7 -7.50 12.97 0.86
N THR A 8 -7.75 14.21 0.43
CA THR A 8 -6.80 15.13 -0.23
C THR A 8 -5.70 15.61 0.71
N GLU A 9 -6.06 15.98 1.94
CA GLU A 9 -5.12 16.32 3.01
C GLU A 9 -4.20 15.12 3.33
N LYS A 10 -4.77 13.92 3.43
CA LYS A 10 -4.01 12.68 3.62
C LYS A 10 -3.07 12.40 2.44
N SER A 11 -3.55 12.51 1.20
CA SER A 11 -2.74 12.22 0.02
C SER A 11 -1.58 13.21 -0.11
N HIS A 12 -1.81 14.49 0.20
CA HIS A 12 -0.77 15.50 0.22
C HIS A 12 0.33 15.16 1.24
N ILE A 13 -0.03 14.78 2.48
CA ILE A 13 0.95 14.34 3.50
C ILE A 13 1.80 13.16 3.01
N LEU A 14 1.17 12.17 2.36
CA LEU A 14 1.88 11.00 1.84
C LEU A 14 2.77 11.33 0.65
N ASN A 15 2.35 12.26 -0.21
CA ASN A 15 3.17 12.79 -1.31
C ASN A 15 4.41 13.50 -0.77
N LEU A 16 4.26 14.37 0.24
CA LEU A 16 5.39 15.02 0.92
C LEU A 16 6.34 13.99 1.56
N CYS A 17 5.79 12.93 2.18
CA CYS A 17 6.62 11.84 2.71
C CYS A 17 7.44 11.16 1.61
N THR A 18 6.85 10.96 0.43
CA THR A 18 7.52 10.36 -0.73
C THR A 18 8.63 11.26 -1.27
N GLN A 19 8.36 12.56 -1.42
CA GLN A 19 9.34 13.57 -1.87
C GLN A 19 10.54 13.67 -0.93
N HIS A 20 10.32 13.55 0.38
CA HIS A 20 11.39 13.56 1.38
C HIS A 20 11.98 12.17 1.67
N HIS A 21 11.67 11.17 0.86
CA HIS A 21 12.15 9.79 0.99
C HIS A 21 11.95 9.17 2.39
N ILE A 22 10.85 9.52 3.06
CA ILE A 22 10.50 8.94 4.35
C ILE A 22 10.04 7.50 4.15
N ARG A 23 10.59 6.59 4.95
CA ARG A 23 10.17 5.18 4.99
C ARG A 23 9.73 4.79 6.39
N ALA A 24 8.69 3.97 6.50
CA ALA A 24 8.09 3.58 7.77
C ALA A 24 9.02 2.84 8.75
N GLU A 25 10.09 2.25 8.22
CA GLU A 25 11.09 1.43 8.94
C GLU A 25 12.40 2.16 9.19
N LYS A 26 12.60 3.35 8.60
CA LYS A 26 13.85 4.11 8.71
C LYS A 26 13.65 5.33 9.60
N ARG A 27 14.71 5.68 10.35
CA ARG A 27 14.74 6.93 11.11
C ARG A 27 14.70 8.11 10.13
N THR A 28 13.80 9.06 10.42
CA THR A 28 13.69 10.29 9.63
C THR A 28 14.78 11.29 10.04
N PRO A 29 15.40 11.99 9.07
CA PRO A 29 16.38 13.04 9.38
C PRO A 29 15.75 14.13 10.27
N ARG A 30 16.58 14.74 11.13
CA ARG A 30 16.12 15.81 12.02
C ARG A 30 15.66 17.01 11.18
N GLY A 31 14.52 17.58 11.53
CA GLY A 31 13.95 18.75 10.85
C GLY A 31 13.12 18.45 9.59
N THR A 32 13.13 17.22 9.06
CA THR A 32 12.29 16.87 7.90
C THR A 32 10.80 17.05 8.20
N TRP A 33 10.34 16.63 9.37
CA TRP A 33 8.94 16.82 9.75
C TRP A 33 8.58 18.30 9.86
N SER A 34 9.46 19.17 10.32
CA SER A 34 9.20 20.62 10.33
C SER A 34 9.02 21.17 8.92
N LYS A 35 9.82 20.72 7.95
CA LYS A 35 9.65 21.09 6.53
C LYS A 35 8.31 20.63 5.97
N ILE A 36 7.90 19.40 6.30
CA ILE A 36 6.59 18.86 5.90
C ILE A 36 5.46 19.69 6.49
N ILE A 37 5.58 20.12 7.75
CA ILE A 37 4.57 20.97 8.39
C ILE A 37 4.45 22.32 7.67
N HIS A 38 5.57 22.96 7.34
CA HIS A 38 5.52 24.22 6.58
C HIS A 38 4.92 24.05 5.19
N ALA A 39 5.21 22.95 4.49
CA ALA A 39 4.58 22.65 3.22
C ALA A 39 3.06 22.43 3.36
N MET A 40 2.64 21.72 4.41
CA MET A 40 1.23 21.54 4.75
C MET A 40 0.52 22.85 5.07
N GLU A 41 1.18 23.74 5.82
CA GLU A 41 0.64 25.06 6.17
C GLU A 41 0.50 25.95 4.94
N SER A 42 1.47 25.89 4.01
CA SER A 42 1.41 26.60 2.74
C SER A 42 0.27 26.10 1.86
N GLU A 43 0.14 24.78 1.69
CA GLU A 43 -0.95 24.18 0.90
C GLU A 43 -2.31 24.50 1.53
N ALA A 44 -2.43 24.42 2.86
CA ALA A 44 -3.68 24.67 3.56
C ALA A 44 -4.25 26.08 3.30
N GLN A 45 -3.41 27.08 3.01
CA GLN A 45 -3.88 28.43 2.64
C GLN A 45 -4.72 28.40 1.36
N GLU A 46 -4.37 27.57 0.38
CA GLU A 46 -5.14 27.42 -0.86
C GLU A 46 -6.51 26.78 -0.62
N HIS A 47 -6.69 26.11 0.52
CA HIS A 47 -7.91 25.44 0.92
C HIS A 47 -8.72 26.22 1.97
N PHE A 48 -8.27 27.40 2.37
CA PHE A 48 -8.96 28.31 3.30
C PHE A 48 -9.73 29.40 2.55
N PRO A 49 -10.64 30.15 3.20
CA PRO A 49 -11.41 31.20 2.53
C PRO A 49 -10.51 32.17 1.76
N GLY A 50 -10.76 32.31 0.46
CA GLY A 50 -9.94 33.13 -0.45
C GLY A 50 -8.83 32.38 -1.20
N GLY A 51 -8.57 31.11 -0.86
CA GLY A 51 -7.67 30.23 -1.58
C GLY A 51 -8.32 29.58 -2.80
N GLN A 52 -7.50 29.12 -3.75
CA GLN A 52 -7.96 28.61 -5.04
C GLN A 52 -8.89 27.39 -4.92
N TYR A 53 -8.71 26.55 -3.90
CA TYR A 53 -9.41 25.28 -3.73
C TYR A 53 -10.52 25.31 -2.69
N PHE A 54 -10.80 26.47 -2.07
CA PHE A 54 -11.77 26.57 -0.98
C PHE A 54 -13.18 26.09 -1.35
N GLU A 55 -13.65 26.42 -2.56
CA GLU A 55 -15.02 26.07 -2.97
C GLU A 55 -15.18 24.58 -3.30
N ILE A 56 -14.10 23.93 -3.77
CA ILE A 56 -14.13 22.54 -4.28
C ILE A 56 -13.69 21.56 -3.20
N ASP A 57 -12.65 21.90 -2.44
CA ASP A 57 -12.10 21.06 -1.37
C ASP A 57 -11.63 21.90 -0.17
N PRO A 58 -12.54 22.38 0.69
CA PRO A 58 -12.16 23.19 1.85
C PRO A 58 -11.49 22.33 2.92
N TRP A 59 -10.29 22.68 3.35
CA TRP A 59 -9.62 21.97 4.45
C TRP A 59 -10.03 22.56 5.79
N PRO A 60 -10.17 21.72 6.84
CA PRO A 60 -10.41 22.23 8.18
C PRO A 60 -9.18 22.98 8.68
N VAL A 61 -9.40 24.10 9.39
CA VAL A 61 -8.31 24.82 10.06
C VAL A 61 -7.69 23.90 11.11
N ARG A 62 -6.38 23.63 10.98
CA ARG A 62 -5.65 22.71 11.86
C ARG A 62 -4.29 23.28 12.22
N HIS A 63 -3.90 23.03 13.48
CA HIS A 63 -2.52 23.19 13.90
C HIS A 63 -1.78 21.86 13.71
N TYR A 64 -0.97 21.81 12.66
CA TYR A 64 -0.17 20.63 12.36
C TYR A 64 1.01 20.54 13.32
N GLN A 65 1.10 19.43 14.06
CA GLN A 65 2.22 19.17 14.97
C GLN A 65 3.13 18.07 14.41
N PRO A 66 4.45 18.27 14.34
CA PRO A 66 5.39 17.29 13.78
C PRO A 66 5.18 15.88 14.34
N LYS A 67 5.05 15.75 15.67
CA LYS A 67 4.86 14.45 16.35
C LYS A 67 3.55 13.76 15.97
N LYS A 68 2.47 14.51 15.77
CA LYS A 68 1.16 13.95 15.39
C LYS A 68 1.18 13.50 13.93
N ILE A 69 1.68 14.35 13.04
CA ILE A 69 1.79 14.06 11.61
C ILE A 69 2.74 12.88 11.37
N SER A 70 3.88 12.82 12.06
CA SER A 70 4.80 11.70 11.93
C SER A 70 4.16 10.38 12.30
N CYS A 71 3.44 10.32 13.43
CA CYS A 71 2.78 9.09 13.86
C CYS A 71 1.69 8.65 12.89
N LEU A 72 0.89 9.60 12.37
CA LEU A 72 -0.20 9.30 11.43
C LEU A 72 0.32 8.87 10.06
N ALA A 73 1.26 9.63 9.49
CA ALA A 73 1.84 9.32 8.19
C ALA A 73 2.52 7.94 8.19
N LEU A 74 3.32 7.62 9.22
CA LEU A 74 3.97 6.31 9.34
C LEU A 74 2.94 5.18 9.53
N ARG A 75 1.84 5.43 10.23
CA ARG A 75 0.73 4.46 10.35
C ARG A 75 0.06 4.22 9.01
N TRP A 76 -0.23 5.27 8.24
CA TRP A 76 -0.83 5.17 6.91
C TRP A 76 0.08 4.43 5.93
N MET A 77 1.37 4.77 5.88
CA MET A 77 2.36 4.04 5.06
C MET A 77 2.39 2.55 5.38
N ARG A 78 2.33 2.18 6.67
CA ARG A 78 2.26 0.76 7.08
C ARG A 78 0.95 0.09 6.68
N GLN A 79 -0.15 0.82 6.68
CA GLN A 79 -1.45 0.29 6.24
C GLN A 79 -1.45 0.05 4.73
N GLU A 80 -0.93 1.00 3.94
CA GLU A 80 -0.78 0.85 2.49
C GLU A 80 0.16 -0.30 2.11
N ALA A 81 1.24 -0.50 2.87
CA ALA A 81 2.11 -1.66 2.68
C ALA A 81 1.43 -3.01 3.01
N LYS A 82 0.45 -3.02 3.93
CA LYS A 82 -0.31 -4.23 4.29
C LYS A 82 -1.45 -4.51 3.32
N GLU A 83 -2.01 -3.48 2.69
CA GLU A 83 -3.15 -3.58 1.79
C GLU A 83 -2.99 -4.59 0.64
N PRO A 84 -1.86 -4.67 -0.09
CA PRO A 84 -1.68 -5.69 -1.13
C PRO A 84 -1.62 -7.11 -0.56
N ARG A 85 -1.05 -7.29 0.64
CA ARG A 85 -1.04 -8.60 1.33
C ARG A 85 -2.45 -9.02 1.74
N ILE A 86 -3.24 -8.09 2.28
CA ILE A 86 -4.63 -8.32 2.67
C ILE A 86 -5.47 -8.64 1.42
N ARG A 87 -5.35 -7.85 0.35
CA ARG A 87 -6.04 -8.11 -0.93
C ARG A 87 -5.67 -9.49 -1.50
N LYS A 88 -4.41 -9.90 -1.44
CA LYS A 88 -3.96 -11.23 -1.87
C LYS A 88 -4.57 -12.34 -1.00
N LEU A 89 -4.60 -12.16 0.32
CA LEU A 89 -5.23 -13.12 1.25
C LEU A 89 -6.74 -13.25 1.00
N VAL A 90 -7.45 -12.13 0.82
CA VAL A 90 -8.89 -12.14 0.52
C VAL A 90 -9.16 -12.84 -0.81
N LYS A 91 -8.36 -12.55 -1.84
CA LYS A 91 -8.46 -13.27 -3.13
C LYS A 91 -8.23 -14.77 -2.98
N LEU A 92 -7.24 -15.17 -2.19
CA LEU A 92 -6.98 -16.59 -1.92
C LEU A 92 -8.15 -17.24 -1.16
N GLN A 93 -8.72 -16.56 -0.16
CA GLN A 93 -9.90 -17.05 0.55
C GLN A 93 -11.11 -17.20 -0.38
N MET A 94 -11.36 -16.25 -1.27
CA MET A 94 -12.43 -16.35 -2.26
C MET A 94 -12.19 -17.50 -3.25
N TYR A 95 -10.95 -17.67 -3.72
CA TYR A 95 -10.57 -18.81 -4.56
C TYR A 95 -10.87 -20.15 -3.86
N ARG A 96 -10.50 -20.27 -2.58
CA ARG A 96 -10.81 -21.45 -1.74
C ARG A 96 -12.31 -21.68 -1.59
N ALA A 97 -13.08 -20.62 -1.29
CA ALA A 97 -14.52 -20.71 -1.12
C ALA A 97 -15.25 -21.15 -2.40
N ASN A 98 -14.70 -20.80 -3.57
CA ASN A 98 -15.21 -21.21 -4.88
C ASN A 98 -14.73 -22.61 -5.32
N GLY A 99 -14.20 -23.43 -4.40
CA GLY A 99 -13.71 -24.79 -4.70
C GLY A 99 -12.32 -24.83 -5.33
N GLY A 100 -11.58 -23.72 -5.30
CA GLY A 100 -10.20 -23.65 -5.78
C GLY A 100 -9.27 -24.50 -4.92
N LYS A 101 -8.58 -25.45 -5.57
CA LYS A 101 -7.64 -26.37 -4.93
C LYS A 101 -6.22 -25.82 -4.99
N THR A 102 -5.43 -26.08 -3.96
CA THR A 102 -4.00 -25.74 -4.00
C THR A 102 -3.22 -26.76 -4.81
N LEU A 103 -2.05 -26.36 -5.31
CA LEU A 103 -1.16 -27.25 -6.05
C LEU A 103 -0.85 -28.53 -5.27
N THR A 104 -0.71 -28.45 -3.94
CA THR A 104 -0.48 -29.59 -3.06
C THR A 104 -1.67 -30.54 -3.00
N GLU A 105 -2.89 -30.03 -2.90
CA GLU A 105 -4.11 -30.86 -2.92
C GLU A 105 -4.33 -31.49 -4.29
N ILE A 106 -4.01 -30.78 -5.38
CA ILE A 106 -4.07 -31.34 -6.75
C ILE A 106 -3.05 -32.48 -6.88
N ILE A 107 -1.84 -32.30 -6.35
CA ILE A 107 -0.81 -33.33 -6.34
C ILE A 107 -1.26 -34.52 -5.48
N GLU A 108 -1.77 -34.31 -4.28
CA GLU A 108 -2.29 -35.38 -3.41
C GLU A 108 -3.45 -36.14 -4.06
N GLU A 109 -4.42 -35.44 -4.64
CA GLU A 109 -5.52 -36.06 -5.37
C GLU A 109 -5.01 -36.87 -6.57
N SER A 110 -4.00 -36.37 -7.28
CA SER A 110 -3.41 -37.10 -8.40
C SER A 110 -2.62 -38.34 -7.98
N VAL A 111 -1.90 -38.27 -6.86
CA VAL A 111 -1.17 -39.41 -6.27
C VAL A 111 -2.16 -40.48 -5.79
N VAL A 112 -3.27 -40.07 -5.15
CA VAL A 112 -4.32 -40.98 -4.65
C VAL A 112 -5.13 -41.60 -5.78
N SER A 113 -5.40 -40.86 -6.87
CA SER A 113 -6.12 -41.38 -8.04
C SER A 113 -5.26 -42.25 -8.97
N GLY A 114 -3.95 -42.40 -8.69
CA GLY A 114 -3.03 -43.16 -9.52
C GLY A 114 -2.75 -42.53 -10.89
N VAL A 115 -3.19 -41.29 -11.11
CA VAL A 115 -2.97 -40.54 -12.34
C VAL A 115 -1.70 -39.73 -12.16
N SER A 116 -0.62 -40.09 -12.88
CA SER A 116 0.62 -39.30 -12.83
C SER A 116 0.37 -37.91 -13.42
N VAL A 117 0.38 -36.87 -12.59
CA VAL A 117 0.42 -35.50 -13.08
C VAL A 117 1.81 -35.25 -13.66
N ARG A 118 1.89 -35.17 -14.99
CA ARG A 118 3.05 -34.62 -15.69
C ARG A 118 3.19 -33.16 -15.25
N THR A 119 4.15 -32.91 -14.36
CA THR A 119 4.57 -31.56 -13.98
C THR A 119 5.52 -31.03 -15.05
N ASP A 120 5.01 -30.88 -16.27
CA ASP A 120 5.74 -30.26 -17.36
C ASP A 120 5.71 -28.74 -17.16
N PHE A 121 6.31 -28.25 -16.06
CA PHE A 121 6.79 -26.88 -16.03
C PHE A 121 7.98 -26.82 -16.99
N GLY A 122 7.69 -26.58 -18.26
CA GLY A 122 8.67 -26.54 -19.34
C GLY A 122 9.83 -25.59 -19.04
N ALA A 123 10.91 -26.14 -18.52
CA ALA A 123 12.26 -25.67 -18.80
C ALA A 123 12.77 -26.47 -20.00
N GLY A 124 13.07 -25.77 -21.09
CA GLY A 124 13.79 -26.34 -22.23
C GLY A 124 12.90 -26.67 -23.42
N ALA A 125 12.73 -25.67 -24.29
CA ALA A 125 12.50 -25.92 -25.70
C ALA A 125 13.52 -26.94 -26.23
N GLY A 126 13.01 -27.90 -27.02
CA GLY A 126 13.72 -29.13 -27.34
C GLY A 126 15.02 -28.96 -28.12
N ARG A 127 15.86 -29.98 -27.98
CA ARG A 127 16.57 -30.59 -29.11
C ARG A 127 16.63 -32.11 -28.88
N PRO A 128 16.08 -32.93 -29.78
CA PRO A 128 16.47 -34.32 -29.90
C PRO A 128 17.64 -34.41 -30.88
N GLY A 129 18.72 -35.03 -30.47
CA GLY A 129 19.83 -35.45 -31.33
C GLY A 129 20.43 -36.71 -30.75
N TRP A 130 20.02 -37.85 -31.28
CA TRP A 130 20.69 -39.14 -31.10
C TRP A 130 21.86 -39.23 -32.09
N VAL A 131 22.91 -39.94 -31.64
CA VAL A 131 24.19 -40.30 -32.30
C VAL A 131 25.26 -39.21 -32.31
#